data_AF-A0A9D6E9Z5-F1
#
_entry.id   AF-A0A9D6E9Z5-F1
#
_cell.length_a   1.000
_cell.length_b   1.000
_cell.length_c   1.000
_cell.angle_alpha   90.00
_cell.angle_beta   90.00
_cell.angle_gamma   90.00
#
_symmetry.space_group_name_H-M   'P 1'
#
loop_
_entity.id
_entity.type
_entity.pdbx_description
1 polymer ?
#
loop_
_entity_poly.entity_id
_entity_poly.type
_entity_poly.pdbx_seq_one_letter_code
_entity_poly.pdbx_strand_id
1 'polypeptide(L)'
;MARRIWRARISAERRWPGRNFAAATRRGWRRPRLVARYDYTDERGKLVSQVLRYQPKSFRHRCPDGRGGWRWNVHDPAALTLYRLPRVLQAVRAGEVVYVVEGEKDVEAVERAGGVATCSPGGAGEWRRDYSQRLQGARVVIVADRDWAGRRHAARVAGSLRSVAAEVRIVDPAVGKDAADHLAAGRTLEEFEPTEPQLLDRVRWELKAGRGMAPAGRGGLHPGRDRRLASH
;
A
#
# COMPACT_ATOMS: atom_id res chain seq x y z
N MET A 1 66.18 38.79 -25.69
CA MET A 1 65.98 38.48 -27.12
C MET A 1 64.51 38.11 -27.32
N ALA A 2 63.76 38.99 -27.99
CA ALA A 2 62.32 38.88 -28.18
C ALA A 2 61.97 38.00 -29.41
N ARG A 3 60.68 37.62 -29.48
CA ARG A 3 59.78 37.43 -30.64
C ARG A 3 59.12 36.04 -30.65
N ARG A 4 57.80 35.83 -30.86
CA ARG A 4 56.63 36.68 -31.20
C ARG A 4 55.36 35.81 -30.99
N ILE A 5 54.32 36.29 -30.30
CA ILE A 5 53.02 36.83 -30.82
C ILE A 5 51.96 35.78 -31.24
N TRP A 6 50.82 35.75 -30.53
CA TRP A 6 49.56 36.29 -31.08
C TRP A 6 48.60 36.80 -29.97
N ARG A 7 48.01 37.97 -30.24
CA ARG A 7 47.06 38.72 -29.42
C ARG A 7 45.65 38.43 -29.93
N ALA A 8 44.64 38.40 -29.07
CA ALA A 8 43.40 39.12 -29.36
C ALA A 8 42.61 39.39 -28.08
N ARG A 9 42.08 40.59 -28.04
CA ARG A 9 41.40 41.30 -26.96
C ARG A 9 39.97 41.48 -27.41
N ILE A 10 38.98 41.17 -26.58
CA ILE A 10 37.64 41.75 -26.71
C ILE A 10 37.21 42.24 -25.34
N SER A 11 36.94 43.54 -25.29
CA SER A 11 36.30 44.31 -24.24
C SER A 11 34.94 44.77 -24.77
N ALA A 12 34.06 45.17 -23.84
CA ALA A 12 32.79 45.89 -23.98
C ALA A 12 31.49 45.05 -23.95
N GLU A 13 30.96 44.97 -22.74
CA GLU A 13 29.64 45.48 -22.34
C GLU A 13 28.40 45.11 -23.17
N ARG A 14 27.50 44.35 -22.55
CA ARG A 14 26.05 44.66 -22.53
C ARG A 14 25.47 44.22 -21.18
N ARG A 15 24.99 45.21 -20.42
CA ARG A 15 24.22 45.05 -19.18
C ARG A 15 23.01 44.14 -19.43
N TRP A 16 22.85 43.14 -18.58
CA TRP A 16 21.55 42.54 -18.27
C TRP A 16 21.24 42.84 -16.81
N PRO A 17 20.00 43.25 -16.48
CA PRO A 17 19.66 43.80 -15.19
C PRO A 17 19.81 42.75 -14.10
N GLY A 18 20.41 43.15 -12.99
CA GLY A 18 20.42 42.37 -11.76
C GLY A 18 19.01 42.02 -11.35
N ARG A 19 18.60 40.77 -11.62
CA ARG A 19 17.49 40.16 -10.91
C ARG A 19 18.05 39.67 -9.58
N ASN A 20 17.93 40.54 -8.59
CA ASN A 20 17.81 40.15 -7.20
C ASN A 20 16.83 38.96 -7.14
N PHE A 21 17.31 37.76 -6.84
CA PHE A 21 16.46 36.74 -6.23
C PHE A 21 16.24 37.14 -4.77
N ALA A 22 15.53 38.26 -4.60
CA ALA A 22 14.91 38.63 -3.37
C ALA A 22 13.83 37.59 -3.06
N ALA A 23 13.96 36.97 -1.88
CA ALA A 23 12.88 36.42 -1.09
C ALA A 23 11.84 35.55 -1.83
N ALA A 24 12.23 34.36 -2.26
CA ALA A 24 11.27 33.27 -2.40
C ALA A 24 10.85 32.81 -0.99
N THR A 25 9.63 33.19 -0.61
CA THR A 25 8.98 32.93 0.67
C THR A 25 9.28 31.54 1.28
N ARG A 26 9.79 31.51 2.52
CA ARG A 26 9.84 30.32 3.38
C ARG A 26 8.40 29.84 3.64
N ARG A 27 7.81 29.04 2.75
CA ARG A 27 6.59 28.28 3.08
C ARG A 27 6.94 27.32 4.21
N GLY A 28 6.39 27.55 5.39
CA GLY A 28 6.68 26.80 6.61
C GLY A 28 6.38 25.30 6.44
N TRP A 29 7.42 24.52 6.14
CA TRP A 29 7.35 23.06 6.19
C TRP A 29 7.26 22.65 7.66
N ARG A 30 6.02 22.52 8.17
CA ARG A 30 5.81 22.00 9.52
C ARG A 30 6.39 20.59 9.57
N ARG A 31 7.24 20.32 10.57
CA ARG A 31 7.82 19.00 10.78
C ARG A 31 6.68 17.97 10.88
N PRO A 32 6.77 16.82 10.16
CA PRO A 32 5.75 15.79 10.25
C PRO A 32 5.52 15.38 11.70
N ARG A 33 4.26 15.39 12.14
CA ARG A 33 3.87 14.99 13.49
C ARG A 33 3.61 13.50 13.51
N LEU A 34 4.27 12.77 14.40
CA LEU A 34 3.99 11.35 14.62
C LEU A 34 2.59 11.20 15.25
N VAL A 35 1.73 10.37 14.65
CA VAL A 35 0.35 10.15 15.10
C VAL A 35 0.06 8.72 15.54
N ALA A 36 0.86 7.74 15.10
CA ALA A 36 0.74 6.35 15.54
C ALA A 36 2.07 5.59 15.40
N ARG A 37 2.22 4.55 16.23
CA ARG A 37 3.29 3.56 16.17
C ARG A 37 2.64 2.19 16.14
N TYR A 38 3.02 1.36 15.18
CA TYR A 38 2.53 0.01 15.03
C TYR A 38 3.68 -0.97 15.25
N ASP A 39 3.58 -1.76 16.31
CA ASP A 39 4.63 -2.66 16.74
C ASP A 39 4.44 -4.03 16.13
N TYR A 40 5.40 -4.44 15.30
CA TYR A 40 5.45 -5.75 14.70
C TYR A 40 6.32 -6.65 15.57
N THR A 41 5.74 -7.77 15.99
CA THR A 41 6.40 -8.74 16.89
C THR A 41 6.51 -10.10 16.22
N ASP A 42 7.51 -10.88 16.62
CA ASP A 42 7.60 -12.30 16.26
C ASP A 42 6.52 -13.12 16.99
N GLU A 43 6.45 -14.43 16.73
CA GLU A 43 5.48 -15.32 17.37
C GLU A 43 5.60 -15.40 18.90
N ARG A 44 6.72 -14.94 19.49
CA ARG A 44 6.96 -14.91 20.93
C ARG A 44 6.68 -13.52 21.54
N GLY A 45 6.22 -12.57 20.74
CA GLY A 45 5.94 -11.20 21.17
C GLY A 45 7.19 -10.31 21.23
N LYS A 46 8.35 -10.76 20.76
CA LYS A 46 9.56 -9.92 20.71
C LYS A 46 9.42 -8.92 19.56
N LEU A 47 9.71 -7.65 19.85
CA LEU A 47 9.68 -6.59 18.85
C LEU A 47 10.69 -6.85 17.72
N VAL A 48 10.21 -6.92 16.49
CA VAL A 48 11.05 -7.10 15.29
C VAL A 48 11.11 -5.83 14.44
N SER A 49 10.00 -5.09 14.34
CA SER A 49 9.97 -3.82 13.61
C SER A 49 8.82 -2.91 14.06
N GLN A 50 8.84 -1.67 13.57
CA GLN A 50 7.86 -0.65 13.87
C GLN A 50 7.53 0.17 12.63
N VAL A 51 6.24 0.29 12.33
CA VAL A 51 5.74 1.24 11.34
C VAL A 51 5.26 2.49 12.06
N LEU A 52 5.79 3.64 11.66
CA LEU A 52 5.46 4.95 12.20
C LEU A 52 4.60 5.71 11.21
N ARG A 53 3.44 6.19 11.66
CA ARG A 53 2.53 7.00 10.85
C ARG A 53 2.64 8.47 11.26
N TYR A 54 2.84 9.35 10.28
CA TYR A 54 2.95 10.79 10.46
C TYR A 54 1.81 11.56 9.80
N GLN A 55 1.67 12.83 10.18
CA GLN A 55 0.81 13.83 9.56
C GLN A 55 1.65 15.04 9.08
N PRO A 56 1.57 15.47 7.79
CA PRO A 56 0.80 14.88 6.68
C PRO A 56 1.11 13.39 6.41
N LYS A 57 0.12 12.66 5.86
CA LYS A 57 0.14 11.18 5.76
C LYS A 57 1.43 10.70 5.12
N SER A 58 2.28 10.09 5.94
CA SER A 58 3.50 9.42 5.52
C SER A 58 3.84 8.31 6.52
N PHE A 59 4.53 7.29 6.04
CA PHE A 59 4.90 6.14 6.85
C PHE A 59 6.42 6.00 6.87
N ARG A 60 6.97 5.54 7.99
CA ARG A 60 8.39 5.19 8.11
C ARG A 60 8.53 3.86 8.84
N HIS A 61 9.36 2.98 8.31
CA HIS A 61 9.63 1.67 8.90
C HIS A 61 11.00 1.67 9.56
N ARG A 62 11.09 1.11 10.76
CA ARG A 62 12.33 0.90 11.52
C ARG A 62 12.32 -0.45 12.21
N CYS A 63 13.50 -0.97 12.55
CA CYS A 63 13.69 -2.16 13.38
C CYS A 63 14.76 -1.89 14.45
N PRO A 64 14.74 -2.61 15.58
CA PRO A 64 15.80 -2.50 16.58
C PRO A 64 17.17 -2.84 15.98
N ASP A 65 18.21 -2.08 16.34
CA ASP A 65 19.59 -2.33 15.87
C ASP A 65 20.39 -3.31 16.75
N GLY A 66 19.78 -3.80 17.84
CA GLY A 66 20.41 -4.68 18.83
C GLY A 66 21.29 -3.95 19.87
N ARG A 67 21.42 -2.63 19.78
CA ARG A 67 22.24 -1.77 20.67
C ARG A 67 21.40 -0.71 21.40
N GLY A 68 20.08 -0.88 21.42
CA GLY A 68 19.13 0.07 22.01
C GLY A 68 18.70 1.20 21.06
N GLY A 69 19.16 1.19 19.81
CA GLY A 69 18.79 2.15 18.77
C GLY A 69 17.87 1.56 17.70
N TRP A 70 17.78 2.28 16.57
CA TRP A 70 16.88 1.98 15.47
C TRP A 70 17.61 2.01 14.13
N ARG A 71 17.39 0.97 13.32
CA ARG A 71 17.76 0.92 11.90
C ARG A 71 16.52 1.20 11.05
N TRP A 72 16.62 2.18 10.16
CA TRP A 72 15.57 2.55 9.20
C TRP A 72 15.70 1.77 7.88
N ASN A 73 14.69 1.83 7.03
CA ASN A 73 14.62 1.12 5.74
C ASN A 73 14.82 -0.39 5.94
N VAL A 74 13.82 -0.99 6.59
CA VAL A 74 13.86 -2.40 7.00
C VAL A 74 13.71 -3.29 5.77
N HIS A 75 14.81 -3.95 5.38
CA HIS A 75 14.82 -4.95 4.31
C HIS A 75 15.05 -6.37 4.83
N ASP A 76 15.37 -6.51 6.11
CA ASP A 76 15.59 -7.80 6.75
C ASP A 76 14.29 -8.62 6.73
N PRO A 77 14.24 -9.77 6.04
CA PRO A 77 13.04 -10.61 5.96
C PRO A 77 12.52 -11.05 7.33
N ALA A 78 13.39 -11.18 8.34
CA ALA A 78 13.01 -11.54 9.71
C ALA A 78 12.30 -10.39 10.44
N ALA A 79 12.53 -9.15 10.01
CA ALA A 79 11.86 -7.96 10.55
C ALA A 79 10.55 -7.62 9.82
N LEU A 80 10.26 -8.34 8.73
CA LEU A 80 9.05 -8.22 7.92
C LEU A 80 8.10 -9.37 8.25
N THR A 81 7.14 -9.12 9.14
CA THR A 81 6.15 -10.09 9.63
C THR A 81 4.74 -9.50 9.56
N LEU A 82 3.71 -10.33 9.78
CA LEU A 82 2.32 -9.87 9.89
C LEU A 82 2.10 -9.02 11.16
N TYR A 83 1.30 -7.96 11.04
CA TYR A 83 0.87 -7.20 12.20
C TYR A 83 -0.01 -8.07 13.10
N ARG A 84 0.13 -7.96 14.43
CA ARG A 84 -0.59 -8.80 15.40
C ARG A 84 -0.31 -10.31 15.30
N LEU A 85 0.86 -10.72 14.77
CA LEU A 85 1.19 -12.14 14.55
C LEU A 85 0.86 -13.09 15.72
N PRO A 86 1.22 -12.83 16.99
CA PRO A 86 0.87 -13.73 18.09
C PRO A 86 -0.64 -14.00 18.22
N ARG A 87 -1.48 -12.94 18.12
CA ARG A 87 -2.94 -13.05 18.21
C ARG A 87 -3.53 -13.77 17.00
N VAL A 88 -2.98 -13.52 15.80
CA VAL A 88 -3.34 -14.24 14.57
C VAL A 88 -3.09 -15.73 14.75
N LEU A 89 -1.89 -16.13 15.20
CA LEU A 89 -1.56 -17.54 15.39
C LEU A 89 -2.46 -18.21 16.44
N GLN A 90 -2.87 -17.49 17.48
CA GLN A 90 -3.86 -17.97 18.44
C GLN A 90 -5.23 -18.20 17.79
N ALA A 91 -5.71 -17.24 17.02
CA ALA A 91 -6.99 -17.32 16.32
C ALA A 91 -7.04 -18.51 15.35
N VAL A 92 -5.96 -18.71 14.59
CA VAL A 92 -5.81 -19.87 13.68
C VAL A 92 -5.93 -21.18 14.45
N ARG A 93 -5.23 -21.33 15.59
CA ARG A 93 -5.33 -22.54 16.42
C ARG A 93 -6.72 -22.75 17.01
N ALA A 94 -7.44 -21.68 17.32
CA ALA A 94 -8.79 -21.72 17.87
C ALA A 94 -9.88 -21.90 16.79
N GLY A 95 -9.53 -21.90 15.50
CA GLY A 95 -10.50 -21.97 14.41
C GLY A 95 -11.33 -20.69 14.23
N GLU A 96 -10.88 -19.57 14.80
CA GLU A 96 -11.51 -18.25 14.65
C GLU A 96 -11.30 -17.70 13.24
N VAL A 97 -12.17 -16.78 12.82
CA VAL A 97 -11.99 -16.04 11.56
C VAL A 97 -10.87 -15.01 11.74
N VAL A 98 -9.95 -14.95 10.78
CA VAL A 98 -8.91 -13.92 10.68
C VAL A 98 -9.21 -13.00 9.52
N TYR A 99 -9.38 -11.71 9.82
CA TYR A 99 -9.54 -10.67 8.82
C TYR A 99 -8.17 -10.21 8.30
N VAL A 100 -8.02 -10.13 6.98
CA VAL A 100 -6.85 -9.54 6.34
C VAL A 100 -7.28 -8.22 5.70
N VAL A 101 -6.70 -7.13 6.17
CA VAL A 101 -7.00 -5.75 5.72
C VAL A 101 -5.72 -5.08 5.22
N GLU A 102 -5.84 -3.94 4.53
CA GLU A 102 -4.69 -3.32 3.85
C GLU A 102 -3.72 -2.59 4.79
N GLY A 103 -4.19 -2.03 5.90
CA GLY A 103 -3.37 -1.21 6.77
C GLY A 103 -3.62 -1.38 8.26
N GLU A 104 -2.67 -0.92 9.07
CA GLU A 104 -2.70 -1.11 10.53
C GLU A 104 -3.89 -0.38 11.19
N LYS A 105 -4.32 0.75 10.62
CA LYS A 105 -5.52 1.48 11.07
C LYS A 105 -6.78 0.61 10.96
N ASP A 106 -6.89 -0.14 9.87
CA ASP A 106 -8.04 -1.01 9.62
C ASP A 106 -8.00 -2.24 10.51
N VAL A 107 -6.80 -2.76 10.82
CA VAL A 107 -6.61 -3.83 11.80
C VAL A 107 -7.16 -3.39 13.16
N GLU A 108 -6.73 -2.21 13.63
CA GLU A 108 -7.20 -1.66 14.91
C GLU A 108 -8.71 -1.37 14.91
N ALA A 109 -9.31 -1.10 13.75
CA ALA A 109 -10.76 -0.93 13.63
C ALA A 109 -11.50 -2.26 13.80
N VAL A 110 -11.05 -3.30 13.11
CA VAL A 110 -11.63 -4.64 13.23
C VAL A 110 -11.45 -5.20 14.64
N GLU A 111 -10.28 -4.99 15.28
CA GLU A 111 -10.05 -5.38 16.68
C GLU A 111 -11.02 -4.69 17.64
N ARG A 112 -11.27 -3.39 17.46
CA ARG A 112 -12.26 -2.65 18.27
C ARG A 112 -13.69 -3.14 18.06
N ALA A 113 -13.99 -3.72 16.91
CA ALA A 113 -15.28 -4.37 16.63
C ALA A 113 -15.34 -5.84 17.11
N GLY A 114 -14.29 -6.32 17.79
CA GLY A 114 -14.23 -7.68 18.35
C GLY A 114 -13.66 -8.75 17.42
N GLY A 115 -13.19 -8.38 16.22
CA GLY A 115 -12.59 -9.32 15.27
C GLY A 115 -11.08 -9.51 15.49
N VAL A 116 -10.53 -10.57 14.91
CA VAL A 116 -9.07 -10.74 14.79
C VAL A 116 -8.63 -10.29 13.42
N ALA A 117 -7.70 -9.33 13.35
CA ALA A 117 -7.23 -8.80 12.08
C ALA A 117 -5.70 -8.74 11.97
N THR A 118 -5.23 -8.73 10.72
CA THR A 118 -3.83 -8.52 10.37
C THR A 118 -3.69 -7.77 9.04
N CYS A 119 -2.52 -7.18 8.84
CA CYS A 119 -2.06 -6.65 7.56
C CYS A 119 -0.58 -6.96 7.35
N SER A 120 -0.09 -6.86 6.11
CA SER A 120 1.35 -6.91 5.80
C SER A 120 2.00 -5.53 6.02
N PRO A 121 3.29 -5.48 6.39
CA PRO A 121 4.00 -4.23 6.54
C PRO A 121 4.08 -3.51 5.18
N GLY A 122 3.80 -2.20 5.17
CA GLY A 122 3.79 -1.39 3.95
C GLY A 122 2.51 -1.45 3.10
N GLY A 123 1.52 -2.26 3.51
CA GLY A 123 0.19 -2.31 2.91
C GLY A 123 0.15 -2.91 1.50
N ALA A 124 -0.67 -2.32 0.61
CA ALA A 124 -0.98 -2.85 -0.71
C ALA A 124 0.21 -2.84 -1.69
N GLY A 125 0.92 -3.96 -1.78
CA GLY A 125 1.97 -4.12 -2.80
C GLY A 125 2.70 -5.45 -2.74
N GLU A 126 3.04 -5.91 -1.54
CA GLU A 126 3.92 -7.07 -1.32
C GLU A 126 3.31 -8.04 -0.30
N TRP A 127 2.66 -9.10 -0.82
CA TRP A 127 2.25 -10.24 -0.01
C TRP A 127 3.27 -11.38 -0.18
N ARG A 128 4.04 -11.67 0.87
CA ARG A 128 5.07 -12.71 0.86
C ARG A 128 4.45 -14.08 1.14
N ARG A 129 5.05 -15.13 0.57
CA ARG A 129 4.67 -16.53 0.82
C ARG A 129 4.67 -16.88 2.30
N ASP A 130 5.65 -16.37 3.05
CA ASP A 130 5.78 -16.62 4.48
C ASP A 130 4.57 -16.09 5.27
N TYR A 131 3.93 -15.00 4.81
CA TYR A 131 2.70 -14.48 5.41
C TYR A 131 1.54 -15.46 5.24
N SER A 132 1.39 -16.03 4.05
CA SER A 132 0.39 -17.07 3.80
C SER A 132 0.59 -18.28 4.71
N GLN A 133 1.84 -18.71 4.93
CA GLN A 133 2.14 -19.86 5.79
C GLN A 133 1.71 -19.64 7.25
N ARG A 134 1.73 -18.39 7.75
CA ARG A 134 1.21 -18.07 9.09
C ARG A 134 -0.31 -18.22 9.21
N LEU A 135 -1.02 -18.32 8.08
CA LEU A 135 -2.47 -18.49 7.98
C LEU A 135 -2.86 -19.90 7.50
N GLN A 136 -1.96 -20.88 7.63
CA GLN A 136 -2.26 -22.26 7.24
C GLN A 136 -3.44 -22.83 8.05
N GLY A 137 -4.43 -23.38 7.34
CA GLY A 137 -5.66 -23.91 7.93
C GLY A 137 -6.64 -22.84 8.46
N ALA A 138 -6.33 -21.55 8.30
CA ALA A 138 -7.18 -20.47 8.81
C ALA A 138 -8.46 -20.29 8.01
N ARG A 139 -9.50 -19.73 8.64
CA ARG A 139 -10.65 -19.15 7.95
C ARG A 139 -10.38 -17.67 7.75
N VAL A 140 -10.21 -17.24 6.50
CA VAL A 140 -9.74 -15.89 6.18
C VAL A 140 -10.82 -15.08 5.47
N VAL A 141 -11.06 -13.86 5.97
CA VAL A 141 -11.88 -12.84 5.30
C VAL A 141 -10.97 -11.68 4.89
N ILE A 142 -10.79 -11.46 3.60
CA ILE A 142 -10.00 -10.36 3.07
C ILE A 142 -10.92 -9.18 2.81
N VAL A 143 -10.73 -8.07 3.52
CA VAL A 143 -11.50 -6.84 3.29
C VAL A 143 -10.71 -5.96 2.34
N ALA A 144 -11.21 -5.78 1.12
CA ALA A 144 -10.58 -4.94 0.12
C ALA A 144 -10.95 -3.47 0.32
N ASP A 145 -10.00 -2.54 0.18
CA ASP A 145 -10.36 -1.14 0.02
C ASP A 145 -11.20 -1.00 -1.28
N ARG A 146 -12.22 -0.15 -1.24
CA ARG A 146 -13.19 0.06 -2.35
C ARG A 146 -12.60 0.81 -3.55
N ASP A 147 -11.33 0.63 -3.85
CA ASP A 147 -10.69 1.13 -5.06
C ASP A 147 -10.10 0.00 -5.91
N TRP A 148 -9.46 0.35 -7.03
CA TRP A 148 -8.87 -0.64 -7.93
C TRP A 148 -7.60 -1.28 -7.37
N ALA A 149 -6.77 -0.49 -6.68
CA ALA A 149 -5.51 -0.96 -6.14
C ALA A 149 -5.75 -1.96 -5.00
N GLY A 150 -6.73 -1.67 -4.15
CA GLY A 150 -7.11 -2.51 -3.03
C GLY A 150 -7.70 -3.85 -3.45
N ARG A 151 -8.64 -3.84 -4.39
CA ARG A 151 -9.16 -5.09 -5.00
C ARG A 151 -8.08 -5.93 -5.68
N ARG A 152 -7.10 -5.27 -6.33
CA ARG A 152 -5.94 -5.97 -6.92
C ARG A 152 -5.07 -6.61 -5.84
N HIS A 153 -4.85 -5.92 -4.73
CA HIS A 153 -4.13 -6.47 -3.58
C HIS A 153 -4.89 -7.66 -2.99
N ALA A 154 -6.18 -7.50 -2.68
CA ALA A 154 -7.03 -8.56 -2.13
C ALA A 154 -7.04 -9.83 -2.99
N ALA A 155 -7.13 -9.69 -4.32
CA ALA A 155 -7.07 -10.84 -5.22
C ALA A 155 -5.70 -11.56 -5.19
N ARG A 156 -4.58 -10.83 -5.04
CA ARG A 156 -3.24 -11.42 -4.90
C ARG A 156 -3.11 -12.18 -3.58
N VAL A 157 -3.58 -11.59 -2.49
CA VAL A 157 -3.61 -12.23 -1.17
C VAL A 157 -4.44 -13.50 -1.23
N ALA A 158 -5.66 -13.42 -1.79
CA ALA A 158 -6.53 -14.57 -1.96
C ALA A 158 -5.88 -15.68 -2.79
N GLY A 159 -5.26 -15.32 -3.92
CA GLY A 159 -4.50 -16.26 -4.75
C GLY A 159 -3.39 -16.97 -3.96
N SER A 160 -2.70 -16.25 -3.08
CA SER A 160 -1.61 -16.76 -2.25
C SER A 160 -2.09 -17.61 -1.06
N LEU A 161 -3.37 -17.52 -0.69
CA LEU A 161 -3.97 -18.25 0.44
C LEU A 161 -4.79 -19.48 0.00
N ARG A 162 -5.20 -19.56 -1.27
CA ARG A 162 -6.08 -20.63 -1.80
C ARG A 162 -5.60 -22.07 -1.50
N SER A 163 -4.30 -22.30 -1.45
CA SER A 163 -3.72 -23.62 -1.17
C SER A 163 -3.24 -23.80 0.29
N VAL A 164 -3.46 -22.79 1.14
CA VAL A 164 -2.88 -22.72 2.48
C VAL A 164 -3.96 -22.57 3.55
N ALA A 165 -4.91 -21.66 3.35
CA ALA A 165 -6.03 -21.43 4.26
C ALA A 165 -7.14 -22.48 4.03
N ALA A 166 -7.93 -22.77 5.08
CA ALA A 166 -9.08 -23.66 4.99
C ALA A 166 -10.25 -22.99 4.24
N GLU A 167 -10.39 -21.67 4.40
CA GLU A 167 -11.42 -20.88 3.75
C GLU A 167 -10.87 -19.49 3.43
N VAL A 168 -11.23 -18.96 2.26
CA VAL A 168 -10.87 -17.59 1.85
C VAL A 168 -12.08 -16.92 1.21
N ARG A 169 -12.53 -15.81 1.79
CA ARG A 169 -13.55 -14.91 1.21
C ARG A 169 -12.96 -13.53 0.98
N ILE A 170 -13.44 -12.83 -0.05
CA ILE A 170 -13.11 -11.42 -0.29
C ILE A 170 -14.41 -10.62 -0.15
N VAL A 171 -14.35 -9.55 0.63
CA VAL A 171 -15.47 -8.67 0.90
C VAL A 171 -15.08 -7.20 0.73
N ASP A 172 -16.06 -6.37 0.44
CA ASP A 172 -15.95 -4.91 0.37
C ASP A 172 -16.66 -4.27 1.59
N PRO A 173 -16.17 -3.12 2.07
CA PRO A 173 -16.94 -2.22 2.94
C PRO A 173 -18.31 -1.90 2.32
N ALA A 174 -19.43 -2.14 3.05
CA ALA A 174 -20.76 -1.70 2.58
C ALA A 174 -20.87 -0.18 2.42
N VAL A 175 -20.14 0.57 3.24
CA VAL A 175 -20.06 2.04 3.25
C VAL A 175 -18.62 2.47 3.50
N GLY A 176 -18.27 3.68 3.08
CA GLY A 176 -16.91 4.18 3.19
C GLY A 176 -15.95 3.51 2.20
N LYS A 177 -14.65 3.79 2.35
CA LYS A 177 -13.62 3.31 1.43
C LYS A 177 -12.87 2.08 1.91
N ASP A 178 -12.77 1.88 3.23
CA ASP A 178 -11.93 0.88 3.90
C ASP A 178 -12.70 0.30 5.10
N ALA A 179 -12.13 -0.73 5.75
CA ALA A 179 -12.78 -1.35 6.91
C ALA A 179 -12.97 -0.37 8.06
N ALA A 180 -12.02 0.55 8.28
CA ALA A 180 -12.15 1.55 9.33
C ALA A 180 -13.32 2.53 9.07
N ASP A 181 -13.53 2.97 7.83
CA ASP A 181 -14.64 3.85 7.48
C ASP A 181 -16.00 3.12 7.61
N HIS A 182 -16.06 1.83 7.24
CA HIS A 182 -17.25 0.98 7.46
C HIS A 182 -17.64 0.89 8.92
N LEU A 183 -16.69 0.52 9.78
CA LEU A 183 -16.90 0.35 11.21
C LEU A 183 -17.15 1.70 11.92
N ALA A 184 -16.52 2.78 11.46
CA ALA A 184 -16.78 4.13 11.97
C ALA A 184 -18.19 4.63 11.63
N ALA A 185 -18.81 4.11 10.58
CA ALA A 185 -20.20 4.40 10.22
C ALA A 185 -21.22 3.58 11.04
N GLY A 186 -20.77 2.82 12.04
CA GLY A 186 -21.63 2.02 12.92
C GLY A 186 -22.06 0.68 12.34
N ARG A 187 -21.46 0.23 11.23
CA ARG A 187 -21.70 -1.08 10.65
C ARG A 187 -20.89 -2.17 11.36
N THR A 188 -21.36 -3.41 11.32
CA THR A 188 -20.72 -4.57 11.97
C THR A 188 -19.84 -5.38 11.02
N LEU A 189 -19.04 -6.31 11.56
CA LEU A 189 -18.17 -7.17 10.75
C LEU A 189 -18.93 -8.14 9.84
N GLU A 190 -20.20 -8.41 10.14
CA GLU A 190 -21.09 -9.27 9.37
C GLU A 190 -21.74 -8.52 8.19
N GLU A 191 -21.72 -7.19 8.22
CA GLU A 191 -22.31 -6.33 7.18
C GLU A 191 -21.33 -6.01 6.04
N PHE A 192 -20.13 -6.61 6.03
CA PHE A 192 -19.29 -6.57 4.84
C PHE A 192 -19.96 -7.30 3.67
N GLU A 193 -19.89 -6.71 2.49
CA GLU A 193 -20.57 -7.22 1.30
C GLU A 193 -19.61 -8.10 0.49
N PRO A 194 -20.05 -9.22 -0.10
CA PRO A 194 -19.22 -9.98 -1.03
C PRO A 194 -18.69 -9.09 -2.16
N THR A 195 -17.38 -9.10 -2.41
CA THR A 195 -16.80 -8.34 -3.52
C THR A 195 -17.37 -8.85 -4.85
N GLU A 196 -17.76 -7.93 -5.74
CA GLU A 196 -18.34 -8.26 -7.05
C GLU A 196 -17.44 -9.22 -7.86
N PRO A 197 -17.94 -10.41 -8.26
CA PRO A 197 -17.14 -11.41 -8.98
C PRO A 197 -16.50 -10.87 -10.27
N GLN A 198 -17.21 -10.01 -11.00
CA GLN A 198 -16.76 -9.43 -12.26
C GLN A 198 -15.50 -8.57 -12.08
N LEU A 199 -15.41 -7.84 -10.96
CA LEU A 199 -14.22 -7.06 -10.62
C LEU A 199 -13.03 -7.98 -10.31
N LEU A 200 -13.27 -9.05 -9.56
CA LEU A 200 -12.24 -10.04 -9.25
C LEU A 200 -11.74 -10.77 -10.49
N ASP A 201 -12.62 -11.09 -11.43
CA ASP A 201 -12.25 -11.76 -12.67
C ASP A 201 -11.43 -10.84 -13.58
N ARG A 202 -11.79 -9.55 -13.66
CA ARG A 202 -10.96 -8.55 -14.34
C ARG A 202 -9.57 -8.47 -13.71
N VAL A 203 -9.48 -8.38 -12.39
CA VAL A 203 -8.20 -8.35 -11.67
C VAL A 203 -7.38 -9.62 -11.97
N ARG A 204 -7.99 -10.80 -11.89
CA ARG A 204 -7.32 -12.08 -12.18
C ARG A 204 -6.80 -12.13 -13.62
N TRP A 205 -7.58 -11.65 -14.57
CA TRP A 205 -7.16 -11.57 -15.96
C TRP A 205 -5.95 -10.65 -16.13
N GLU A 206 -5.95 -9.47 -15.51
CA GLU A 206 -4.82 -8.54 -15.57
C GLU A 206 -3.55 -9.11 -14.93
N LEU A 207 -3.68 -9.79 -13.77
CA LEU A 207 -2.57 -10.45 -13.10
C LEU A 207 -1.97 -11.58 -13.95
N LYS A 208 -2.82 -12.36 -14.67
CA LYS A 208 -2.35 -13.39 -15.61
C LYS A 208 -1.73 -12.80 -16.87
N ALA A 209 -2.24 -11.67 -17.36
CA ALA A 209 -1.78 -11.03 -18.58
C ALA A 209 -0.45 -10.27 -18.44
N GLY A 210 0.16 -10.24 -17.25
CA GLY A 210 1.46 -9.60 -17.01
C GLY A 210 1.47 -8.08 -17.21
N ARG A 211 0.31 -7.43 -17.36
CA ARG A 211 0.21 -5.99 -17.64
C ARG A 211 0.17 -5.18 -16.35
N GLY A 212 1.34 -4.67 -15.95
CA GLY A 212 1.41 -3.50 -15.05
C GLY A 212 0.85 -2.28 -15.79
N MET A 213 -0.27 -1.72 -15.33
CA MET A 213 -0.91 -0.59 -16.01
C MET A 213 -0.21 0.73 -15.64
N ALA A 214 0.34 1.41 -16.64
CA ALA A 214 0.65 2.84 -16.61
C ALA A 214 -0.65 3.66 -16.42
N PRO A 215 -0.62 4.88 -15.84
CA PRO A 215 -1.83 5.64 -15.55
C PRO A 215 -2.53 6.05 -16.85
N ALA A 216 -3.87 5.92 -16.84
CA ALA A 216 -4.73 6.29 -17.95
C ALA A 216 -4.54 7.76 -18.35
N GLY A 217 -3.86 7.98 -19.47
CA GLY A 217 -3.84 9.25 -20.17
C GLY A 217 -5.17 9.46 -20.91
N ARG A 218 -5.71 10.67 -20.76
CA ARG A 218 -6.92 11.14 -21.44
C ARG A 218 -6.74 11.15 -22.96
N GLY A 219 -7.82 10.81 -23.67
CA GLY A 219 -8.18 11.40 -24.96
C GLY A 219 -7.77 10.62 -26.20
N GLY A 220 -8.73 10.32 -27.08
CA GLY A 220 -8.45 9.83 -28.43
C GLY A 220 -9.60 9.12 -29.13
N LEU A 221 -10.66 9.88 -29.43
CA LEU A 221 -11.57 9.76 -30.59
C LEU A 221 -11.62 8.42 -31.34
N HIS A 222 -12.80 7.78 -31.29
CA HIS A 222 -13.28 6.86 -32.32
C HIS A 222 -13.48 7.59 -33.66
N PRO A 223 -13.02 7.04 -34.79
CA PRO A 223 -13.68 7.24 -36.08
C PRO A 223 -14.56 6.03 -36.39
N GLY A 224 -15.84 6.32 -36.65
CA GLY A 224 -16.83 5.36 -37.10
C GLY A 224 -16.47 4.73 -38.45
N ARG A 225 -16.83 3.47 -38.62
CA ARG A 225 -16.84 2.81 -39.92
C ARG A 225 -18.26 2.86 -40.49
N ASP A 226 -18.38 3.59 -41.59
CA ASP A 226 -19.49 3.57 -42.53
C ASP A 226 -19.81 2.14 -42.98
N ARG A 227 -21.10 1.78 -42.97
CA ARG A 227 -21.68 0.63 -43.67
C ARG A 227 -22.77 1.15 -44.61
N ARG A 228 -22.51 1.09 -45.93
CA ARG A 228 -23.53 0.96 -46.98
C ARG A 228 -22.99 -0.09 -47.96
N LEU A 229 -23.54 -1.30 -47.91
CA LEU A 229 -24.63 -1.81 -48.75
C LEU A 229 -24.20 -2.06 -50.20
N ALA A 230 -23.88 -3.33 -50.47
CA ALA A 230 -23.99 -3.93 -51.79
C ALA A 230 -24.55 -5.35 -51.57
N SER A 231 -25.68 -5.65 -52.22
CA SER A 231 -25.97 -6.91 -52.92
C SER A 231 -27.48 -7.03 -53.20
N HIS A 232 -27.76 -7.03 -54.51
CA HIS A 232 -28.80 -7.72 -55.29
C HIS A 232 -30.28 -7.59 -54.90
#